data_AF-A0A1S8ZT02-F1
#
_entry.id   AF-A0A1S8ZT02-F1
#
_cell.length_a   1.000
_cell.length_b   1.000
_cell.length_c   1.000
_cell.angle_alpha   90.00
_cell.angle_beta   90.00
_cell.angle_gamma   90.00
#
_symmetry.space_group_name_H-M   'P 1'
#
loop_
_entity.id
_entity.type
_entity.pdbx_description
1 polymer ?
#
loop_
_entity_poly.entity_id
_entity_poly.type
_entity_poly.pdbx_seq_one_letter_code
_entity_poly.pdbx_strand_id
1 'polypeptide(L)'
;MENLSIFHIKILQTLAERYGMSFSIEELTSLLSPIFNTLTTLTSNMSSGTENQARVLEALIFLNEQGYVFLNLDTDKSLITIKGLVILNDKVLCN
;
A
#
# COMPACT_ATOMS: atom_id res chain seq x y z
N MET A 1 11.22 -11.91 -11.09
CA MET A 1 10.88 -10.87 -10.11
C MET A 1 9.59 -10.23 -10.55
N GLU A 2 8.51 -10.41 -9.80
CA GLU A 2 7.24 -9.72 -10.07
C GLU A 2 7.43 -8.21 -9.91
N ASN A 3 6.88 -7.44 -10.85
CA ASN A 3 7.18 -6.01 -10.92
C ASN A 3 6.23 -5.22 -10.02
N LEU A 4 6.66 -4.94 -8.79
CA LEU A 4 5.95 -4.04 -7.88
C LEU A 4 5.87 -2.63 -8.49
N SER A 5 4.65 -2.09 -8.63
CA SER A 5 4.44 -0.70 -9.04
C SER A 5 4.94 0.26 -7.96
N ILE A 6 5.17 1.53 -8.33
CA ILE A 6 5.52 2.58 -7.37
C ILE A 6 4.46 2.68 -6.25
N PHE A 7 3.18 2.49 -6.60
CA PHE A 7 2.09 2.51 -5.64
C PHE A 7 2.17 1.34 -4.65
N HIS A 8 2.50 0.13 -5.12
CA HIS A 8 2.75 -1.03 -4.24
C HIS A 8 3.92 -0.78 -3.28
N ILE A 9 5.02 -0.20 -3.78
CA ILE A 9 6.17 0.15 -2.95
C ILE A 9 5.78 1.16 -1.88
N LYS A 10 4.97 2.18 -2.24
CA LYS A 10 4.51 3.19 -1.29
C LYS A 10 3.64 2.60 -0.18
N ILE A 11 2.73 1.68 -0.50
CA ILE A 11 1.96 0.95 0.51
C ILE A 11 2.89 0.18 1.45
N LEU A 12 3.87 -0.56 0.92
CA LEU A 12 4.83 -1.30 1.73
C LEU A 12 5.66 -0.35 2.63
N GLN A 13 6.08 0.81 2.13
CA GLN A 13 6.78 1.83 2.92
C GLN A 13 5.91 2.33 4.08
N THR A 14 4.65 2.70 3.81
CA THR A 14 3.72 3.19 4.85
C THR A 14 3.47 2.15 5.93
N LEU A 15 3.32 0.88 5.56
CA LEU A 15 3.16 -0.21 6.54
C LEU A 15 4.46 -0.51 7.30
N ALA A 16 5.63 -0.41 6.65
CA ALA A 16 6.93 -0.63 7.27
C ALA A 16 7.31 0.45 8.30
N GLU A 17 7.00 1.73 8.01
CA GLU A 17 7.21 2.84 8.95
C GLU A 17 6.50 2.64 10.29
N ARG A 18 5.43 1.84 10.30
CA ARG A 18 4.60 1.54 11.47
C ARG A 18 4.56 0.03 11.73
N TYR A 19 5.72 -0.62 11.62
CA TYR A 19 5.84 -2.07 11.78
C TYR A 19 5.18 -2.56 13.09
N GLY A 20 4.43 -3.65 12.98
CA GLY A 20 3.67 -4.25 14.08
C GLY A 20 2.28 -3.64 14.30
N MET A 21 1.92 -2.57 13.59
CA MET A 21 0.56 -2.03 13.55
C MET A 21 -0.20 -2.55 12.33
N SER A 22 -1.51 -2.71 12.49
CA SER A 22 -2.44 -3.02 11.40
C SER A 22 -3.31 -1.81 11.08
N PHE A 23 -3.61 -1.58 9.81
CA PHE A 23 -4.42 -0.45 9.34
C PHE A 23 -5.65 -0.93 8.60
N SER A 24 -6.80 -0.32 8.87
CA SER A 24 -7.97 -0.48 8.00
C SER A 24 -7.69 0.11 6.61
N ILE A 25 -8.52 -0.22 5.62
CA ILE A 25 -8.41 0.41 4.29
C ILE A 25 -8.60 1.92 4.41
N GLU A 26 -9.53 2.36 5.25
CA GLU A 26 -9.79 3.79 5.49
C GLU A 26 -8.56 4.50 6.09
N GLU A 27 -7.96 3.93 7.13
CA GLU A 27 -6.77 4.49 7.79
C GLU A 27 -5.59 4.54 6.81
N LEU A 28 -5.36 3.46 6.06
CA LEU A 28 -4.29 3.39 5.09
C LEU A 28 -4.51 4.37 3.93
N THR A 29 -5.75 4.51 3.45
CA THR A 29 -6.11 5.49 2.42
C THR A 29 -5.83 6.92 2.90
N SER A 30 -6.18 7.23 4.14
CA SER A 30 -5.89 8.52 4.77
C SER A 30 -4.38 8.81 4.79
N LEU A 31 -3.56 7.84 5.23
CA LEU A 31 -2.10 7.94 5.23
C LEU A 31 -1.51 8.13 3.83
N LEU A 32 -2.13 7.55 2.81
CA LEU A 32 -1.71 7.64 1.41
C LEU A 32 -2.28 8.87 0.68
N SER A 33 -3.13 9.69 1.30
CA SER A 33 -3.72 10.90 0.70
C SER A 33 -2.69 11.83 0.03
N PRO A 34 -1.50 12.09 0.61
CA PRO A 34 -0.49 12.91 -0.05
C PRO A 34 0.02 12.31 -1.37
N ILE A 35 0.07 10.97 -1.46
CA ILE A 35 0.51 10.25 -2.65
C ILE A 35 -0.56 10.35 -3.74
N PHE A 36 -1.83 10.19 -3.38
CA PHE A 36 -2.94 10.41 -4.31
C PHE A 36 -2.95 11.84 -4.85
N ASN A 37 -2.78 12.85 -4.00
CA ASN A 37 -2.72 14.25 -4.41
C ASN A 37 -1.54 14.57 -5.34
N THR A 38 -0.41 13.89 -5.16
CA THR A 38 0.77 14.04 -6.04
C THR A 38 0.53 13.37 -7.40
N LEU A 39 -0.17 12.24 -7.43
CA LEU A 39 -0.54 11.56 -8.68
C LEU A 39 -1.66 12.28 -9.43
N THR A 40 -2.64 12.86 -8.73
CA THR A 40 -3.76 13.59 -9.35
C THR A 40 -3.39 15.00 -9.80
N THR A 41 -2.35 15.62 -9.25
CA THR A 41 -1.81 16.87 -9.84
C THR A 41 -1.12 16.61 -11.20
N LEU A 42 -0.67 15.37 -11.46
CA LEU A 42 -0.13 14.94 -12.76
C LEU A 42 -1.21 14.52 -13.77
N THR A 43 -2.40 14.11 -13.30
CA THR A 43 -3.53 13.70 -14.13
C THR A 43 -4.79 14.38 -13.60
N SER A 44 -5.34 15.37 -14.32
CA SER A 44 -6.32 16.38 -13.83
C SER A 44 -7.67 15.88 -13.28
N ASN A 45 -7.80 14.63 -12.87
CA ASN A 45 -8.97 14.05 -12.24
C ASN A 45 -8.75 13.98 -10.72
N MET A 46 -9.53 14.75 -9.97
CA MET A 46 -9.61 14.63 -8.51
C MET A 46 -10.34 13.32 -8.19
N SER A 47 -9.61 12.29 -7.77
CA SER A 47 -10.18 11.01 -7.34
C SER A 47 -11.03 11.19 -6.10
N SER A 48 -12.22 10.57 -6.05
CA SER A 48 -13.06 10.57 -4.84
C SER A 48 -12.44 9.70 -3.73
N GLY A 49 -12.84 9.92 -2.47
CA GLY A 49 -12.39 9.08 -1.34
C GLY A 49 -12.66 7.59 -1.56
N THR A 50 -13.81 7.26 -2.15
CA THR A 50 -14.20 5.88 -2.50
C THR A 50 -13.32 5.27 -3.59
N GLU A 51 -12.92 6.07 -4.58
CA GLU A 51 -12.00 5.61 -5.64
C GLU A 51 -10.60 5.31 -5.09
N ASN A 52 -10.12 6.16 -4.18
CA ASN A 52 -8.84 5.92 -3.52
C ASN A 52 -8.87 4.65 -2.65
N GLN A 53 -9.96 4.43 -1.90
CA GLN A 53 -10.15 3.21 -1.12
C GLN A 53 -10.17 1.96 -2.02
N ALA A 54 -10.87 2.00 -3.16
CA ALA A 54 -10.88 0.88 -4.12
C ALA A 54 -9.48 0.58 -4.65
N ARG A 55 -8.70 1.62 -5.00
CA ARG A 55 -7.30 1.46 -5.45
C ARG A 55 -6.40 0.88 -4.36
N VAL A 56 -6.57 1.30 -3.10
CA VAL A 56 -5.84 0.70 -1.97
C VAL A 56 -6.21 -0.76 -1.82
N LEU A 57 -7.50 -1.10 -1.86
CA LEU A 57 -7.98 -2.48 -1.75
C LEU A 57 -7.41 -3.39 -2.84
N GLU A 58 -7.48 -2.98 -4.12
CA GLU A 58 -6.91 -3.74 -5.23
C GLU A 58 -5.42 -4.01 -5.04
N ALA A 59 -4.67 -2.99 -4.61
CA ALA A 59 -3.25 -3.13 -4.31
C ALA A 59 -2.98 -4.05 -3.11
N LEU A 60 -3.81 -3.99 -2.06
CA LEU A 60 -3.70 -4.86 -0.89
C LEU A 60 -4.00 -6.32 -1.22
N ILE A 61 -5.01 -6.59 -2.07
CA ILE A 61 -5.31 -7.94 -2.56
C ILE A 61 -4.11 -8.49 -3.32
N PHE A 62 -3.57 -7.72 -4.27
CA PHE A 62 -2.38 -8.11 -5.00
C PHE A 62 -1.19 -8.39 -4.07
N LEU A 63 -0.88 -7.48 -3.14
CA LEU A 63 0.22 -7.65 -2.18
C LEU A 63 0.01 -8.85 -1.24
N ASN A 64 -1.23 -9.19 -0.94
CA ASN A 64 -1.61 -10.34 -0.13
C ASN A 64 -1.42 -11.66 -0.88
N GLU A 65 -1.85 -11.74 -2.15
CA GLU A 65 -1.57 -12.89 -3.02
C GLU A 65 -0.07 -13.16 -3.16
N GLN A 66 0.73 -12.10 -3.13
CA GLN A 66 2.19 -12.14 -3.18
C GLN A 66 2.84 -12.46 -1.82
N GLY A 67 2.08 -12.45 -0.74
CA GLY A 67 2.54 -12.69 0.63
C GLY A 67 3.38 -11.56 1.23
N TYR A 68 3.36 -10.35 0.65
CA TYR A 68 4.06 -9.17 1.18
C TYR A 68 3.25 -8.45 2.26
N VAL A 69 1.93 -8.55 2.19
CA VAL A 69 0.99 -8.01 3.17
C VAL A 69 0.06 -9.14 3.60
N PHE A 70 -0.40 -9.10 4.85
CA PHE A 70 -1.53 -9.89 5.30
C PHE A 70 -2.77 -8.99 5.31
N LEU A 71 -3.77 -9.34 4.50
CA LEU A 71 -5.08 -8.68 4.47
C LEU A 71 -6.11 -9.55 5.17
N ASN A 72 -6.67 -9.05 6.28
CA ASN A 72 -7.75 -9.71 7.01
C ASN A 72 -9.10 -9.17 6.51
N LEU A 73 -9.82 -10.00 5.75
CA LEU A 73 -11.11 -9.63 5.15
C LEU A 73 -12.24 -9.45 6.17
N ASP A 74 -12.14 -10.07 7.36
CA ASP A 74 -13.16 -9.95 8.40
C ASP A 74 -13.06 -8.62 9.17
N THR A 75 -11.85 -8.07 9.25
CA THR A 75 -11.56 -6.87 10.06
C THR A 75 -11.17 -5.65 9.22
N ASP A 76 -11.11 -5.81 7.90
CA ASP A 76 -10.63 -4.80 6.94
C ASP A 76 -9.17 -4.36 7.16
N LYS A 77 -8.41 -5.11 7.98
CA LYS A 77 -7.09 -4.70 8.43
C LYS A 77 -5.97 -5.32 7.62
N SER A 78 -4.92 -4.52 7.41
CA SER A 78 -3.72 -4.89 6.68
C SER A 78 -2.46 -4.67 7.49
N LEU A 79 -1.50 -5.60 7.39
CA LEU A 79 -0.21 -5.59 8.08
C LEU A 79 0.89 -6.07 7.13
N ILE A 80 2.07 -5.44 7.16
CA ILE A 80 3.22 -5.91 6.40
C ILE A 80 3.80 -7.21 6.97
N THR A 81 4.15 -8.16 6.09
CA THR A 81 4.83 -9.40 6.50
C THR A 81 6.34 -9.23 6.53
N ILE A 82 7.05 -10.20 7.12
CA ILE A 82 8.53 -10.25 7.05
C ILE A 82 9.01 -10.29 5.59
N LYS A 83 8.30 -11.04 4.72
CA LYS A 83 8.61 -11.08 3.28
C LYS A 83 8.47 -9.70 2.63
N GLY A 84 7.43 -8.95 3.00
CA GLY A 84 7.20 -7.57 2.57
C GLY A 84 8.31 -6.62 2.99
N LEU A 85 8.84 -6.75 4.22
CA LEU A 85 9.98 -5.97 4.68
C LEU A 85 11.26 -6.28 3.91
N VAL A 86 11.54 -7.56 3.66
CA VAL A 86 12.75 -7.99 2.95
C VAL A 86 12.77 -7.44 1.52
N ILE A 87 11.65 -7.56 0.78
CA ILE A 87 11.58 -7.05 -0.60
C ILE A 87 11.67 -5.51 -0.65
N LEU A 88 11.13 -4.82 0.36
CA LEU A 88 11.25 -3.38 0.46
C LEU A 88 12.71 -2.97 0.68
N ASN A 89 13.42 -3.66 1.58
CA ASN A 89 14.84 -3.42 1.84
C ASN A 89 15.71 -3.70 0.62
N ASP A 90 15.46 -4.78 -0.12
CA ASP A 90 16.15 -5.10 -1.38
C ASP A 90 15.96 -3.97 -2.42
N LYS A 91 14.74 -3.44 -2.56
CA LYS A 91 14.45 -2.33 -3.48
C LYS A 91 14.98 -0.97 -3.02
N VAL A 92 15.10 -0.72 -1.71
CA VAL A 92 15.65 0.53 -1.16
C VAL A 92 17.18 0.55 -1.21
N LEU A 93 17.83 -0.61 -1.06
CA LEU A 93 19.30 -0.75 -1.11
C LEU A 93 19.86 -0.87 -2.53
N CYS A 94 19.04 -1.21 -3.52
CA CYS A 94 19.45 -1.31 -4.92
C CYS A 94 19.20 -0.04 -5.75
N ASN A 95 19.00 1.11 -5.09
CA ASN A 95 18.76 2.40 -5.74
C ASN A 95 19.98 3.31 -5.66
#